data_AF-A0A2E6ARK4-F1
#
_entry.id   AF-A0A2E6ARK4-F1
#
_cell.length_a   1.000
_cell.length_b   1.000
_cell.length_c   1.000
_cell.angle_alpha   90.00
_cell.angle_beta   90.00
_cell.angle_gamma   90.00
#
_symmetry.space_group_name_H-M   'P 1'
#
loop_
_entity.id
_entity.type
_entity.pdbx_description
1 polymer ?
#
loop_
_entity_poly.entity_id
_entity_poly.type
_entity_poly.pdbx_seq_one_letter_code
_entity_poly.pdbx_strand_id
1 'polypeptide(L)'
;PDNPTQWEDADGDGLGDNQSGTDADPYLNDFDNDGYNDTIDILPRYASPGDLDADGCLDGVDAFKDNALECLDTDGDGIGNNADADDDNDEWTDADEIRANTDPLDPNSTPVDSFEIQIGNIGLGAWDLIGIFGGVPIFAWIAFGFVTRNSRCARYEEQLNEANSREELEQVALRWEYSLMLRLLGPHQGIRLERLRSELDDKFENAELLMANEEIEPMTEIEQAPIVEAELKDVPEIDAIPSSDTPADQTDEHGYSWLNYNGQNWYRTAEDTEWTKHEE
;
A
#
# COMPACT_ATOMS: atom_id res chain seq x y z
N PRO A 1 -61.99 -45.35 45.74
CA PRO A 1 -61.12 -45.78 46.86
C PRO A 1 -61.92 -46.45 48.01
N ASP A 2 -61.45 -47.61 48.48
CA ASP A 2 -62.04 -48.34 49.63
C ASP A 2 -61.74 -47.67 50.99
N ASN A 3 -60.86 -46.67 50.99
CA ASN A 3 -60.52 -45.85 52.15
C ASN A 3 -61.46 -44.63 52.25
N PRO A 4 -62.23 -44.45 53.35
CA PRO A 4 -63.17 -43.33 53.49
C PRO A 4 -62.51 -41.95 53.65
N THR A 5 -61.19 -41.90 53.87
CA THR A 5 -60.42 -40.65 53.88
C THR A 5 -59.96 -40.23 52.49
N GLN A 6 -60.15 -41.09 51.47
CA GLN A 6 -59.78 -40.87 50.08
C GLN A 6 -61.05 -40.69 49.22
N TRP A 7 -60.99 -39.88 48.18
CA TRP A 7 -62.17 -39.54 47.37
C TRP A 7 -61.94 -39.50 45.86
N GLU A 8 -60.68 -39.44 45.42
CA GLU A 8 -60.26 -39.41 44.02
C GLU A 8 -58.98 -40.27 43.88
N ASP A 9 -58.72 -40.71 42.64
CA ASP A 9 -57.62 -41.57 42.20
C ASP A 9 -57.46 -41.25 40.70
N ALA A 10 -56.73 -40.18 40.42
CA ALA A 10 -56.74 -39.50 39.12
C ALA A 10 -55.92 -40.24 38.04
N ASP A 11 -54.77 -40.77 38.41
CA ASP A 11 -53.90 -41.59 37.55
C ASP A 11 -54.34 -43.06 37.53
N GLY A 12 -55.03 -43.55 38.55
CA GLY A 12 -55.50 -44.93 38.62
C GLY A 12 -54.43 -45.92 39.11
N ASP A 13 -53.44 -45.43 39.85
CA ASP A 13 -52.38 -46.24 40.47
C ASP A 13 -52.90 -47.07 41.67
N GLY A 14 -54.12 -46.74 42.14
CA GLY A 14 -54.80 -47.39 43.24
C GLY A 14 -54.52 -46.76 44.62
N LEU A 15 -53.78 -45.66 44.66
CA LEU A 15 -53.65 -44.75 45.78
C LEU A 15 -54.70 -43.63 45.65
N GLY A 16 -54.91 -42.89 46.74
CA GLY A 16 -55.93 -41.84 46.76
C GLY A 16 -55.31 -40.45 46.78
N ASP A 17 -55.85 -39.55 45.97
CA ASP A 17 -55.33 -38.20 45.73
C ASP A 17 -55.43 -37.27 46.96
N ASN A 18 -56.18 -37.64 48.01
CA ASN A 18 -56.36 -36.76 49.15
C ASN A 18 -55.11 -36.76 50.04
N GLN A 19 -54.20 -35.80 49.85
CA GLN A 19 -52.97 -35.69 50.65
C GLN A 19 -53.22 -35.51 52.17
N SER A 20 -54.44 -35.13 52.58
CA SER A 20 -54.82 -35.06 54.00
C SER A 20 -55.39 -36.38 54.56
N GLY A 21 -55.61 -37.37 53.69
CA GLY A 21 -56.09 -38.69 54.05
C GLY A 21 -54.98 -39.61 54.56
N THR A 22 -55.37 -40.80 55.03
CA THR A 22 -54.43 -41.88 55.35
C THR A 22 -54.01 -42.60 54.08
N ASP A 23 -52.73 -42.97 53.97
CA ASP A 23 -52.15 -43.67 52.81
C ASP A 23 -52.46 -42.94 51.49
N ALA A 24 -52.22 -41.62 51.49
CA ALA A 24 -52.37 -40.80 50.30
C ALA A 24 -51.28 -41.12 49.28
N ASP A 25 -51.61 -40.89 48.03
CA ASP A 25 -50.69 -40.94 46.90
C ASP A 25 -49.48 -39.99 47.14
N PRO A 26 -48.22 -40.51 47.09
CA PRO A 26 -47.00 -39.71 47.13
C PRO A 26 -46.85 -38.72 45.97
N TYR A 27 -47.28 -39.09 44.76
CA TYR A 27 -47.02 -38.36 43.53
C TYR A 27 -48.28 -38.24 42.66
N LEU A 28 -48.94 -37.08 42.77
CA LEU A 28 -50.21 -36.86 42.09
C LEU A 28 -50.06 -36.86 40.56
N ASN A 29 -50.78 -37.73 39.88
CA ASN A 29 -50.71 -37.98 38.43
C ASN A 29 -49.38 -38.62 38.00
N ASP A 30 -48.92 -39.61 38.74
CA ASP A 30 -47.76 -40.46 38.45
C ASP A 30 -48.17 -41.91 38.75
N PHE A 31 -48.56 -42.62 37.70
CA PHE A 31 -49.18 -43.93 37.81
C PHE A 31 -48.27 -44.99 38.44
N ASP A 32 -46.95 -44.88 38.27
CA ASP A 32 -46.00 -45.88 38.78
C ASP A 32 -45.16 -45.40 39.97
N ASN A 33 -45.38 -44.17 40.40
CA ASN A 33 -44.82 -43.55 41.59
C ASN A 33 -43.28 -43.47 41.56
N ASP A 34 -42.69 -43.28 40.40
CA ASP A 34 -41.24 -43.16 40.24
C ASP A 34 -40.71 -41.73 40.41
N GLY A 35 -41.61 -40.75 40.54
CA GLY A 35 -41.31 -39.34 40.73
C GLY A 35 -41.42 -38.50 39.46
N TYR A 36 -41.79 -39.09 38.31
CA TYR A 36 -42.05 -38.39 37.07
C TYR A 36 -43.55 -38.33 36.80
N ASN A 37 -44.06 -37.14 36.51
CA ASN A 37 -45.48 -36.99 36.21
C ASN A 37 -45.82 -37.68 34.87
N ASP A 38 -46.96 -38.37 34.80
CA ASP A 38 -47.44 -39.10 33.62
C ASP A 38 -47.43 -38.29 32.31
N THR A 39 -47.51 -36.96 32.42
CA THR A 39 -47.52 -36.06 31.25
C THR A 39 -46.15 -35.82 30.63
N ILE A 40 -45.08 -35.99 31.40
CA ILE A 40 -43.69 -35.80 30.96
C ILE A 40 -42.91 -37.11 30.96
N ASP A 41 -43.36 -38.12 31.70
CA ASP A 41 -42.70 -39.41 31.74
C ASP A 41 -42.83 -40.14 30.39
N ILE A 42 -41.71 -40.68 29.93
CA ILE A 42 -41.61 -41.52 28.73
C ILE A 42 -42.21 -42.91 28.93
N LEU A 43 -42.29 -43.39 30.18
CA LEU A 43 -42.85 -44.69 30.55
C LEU A 43 -43.92 -44.57 31.65
N PRO A 44 -45.09 -43.92 31.42
CA PRO A 44 -46.09 -43.59 32.46
C PRO A 44 -46.80 -44.78 33.14
N ARG A 45 -46.32 -46.01 32.98
CA ARG A 45 -46.86 -47.20 33.64
C ARG A 45 -45.77 -48.09 34.21
N TYR A 46 -44.52 -47.73 34.01
CA TYR A 46 -43.34 -48.48 34.40
C TYR A 46 -42.25 -47.51 34.83
N ALA A 47 -41.82 -47.63 36.09
CA ALA A 47 -40.75 -46.80 36.63
C ALA A 47 -39.62 -46.58 35.62
N SER A 48 -39.46 -45.32 35.23
CA SER A 48 -38.44 -44.78 34.37
C SER A 48 -37.06 -45.13 34.94
N PRO A 49 -36.07 -45.44 34.08
CA PRO A 49 -34.73 -45.77 34.51
C PRO A 49 -33.97 -44.59 35.17
N GLY A 50 -34.58 -43.41 35.31
CA GLY A 50 -33.93 -42.17 35.75
C GLY A 50 -33.18 -41.47 34.61
N ASP A 51 -33.73 -41.58 33.41
CA ASP A 51 -33.31 -40.98 32.14
C ASP A 51 -34.61 -40.52 31.46
N LEU A 52 -34.97 -39.27 31.71
CA LEU A 52 -36.30 -38.70 31.43
C LEU A 52 -36.55 -38.56 29.92
N ASP A 53 -35.53 -38.25 29.13
CA ASP A 53 -35.68 -38.05 27.68
C ASP A 53 -35.19 -39.24 26.84
N ALA A 54 -34.67 -40.28 27.49
CA ALA A 54 -34.23 -41.55 26.92
C ALA A 54 -33.01 -41.44 25.98
N ASP A 55 -32.11 -40.48 26.23
CA ASP A 55 -30.90 -40.29 25.41
C ASP A 55 -29.69 -41.13 25.88
N GLY A 56 -29.81 -41.77 27.04
CA GLY A 56 -28.78 -42.59 27.66
C GLY A 56 -27.94 -41.87 28.72
N CYS A 57 -28.21 -40.58 28.96
CA CYS A 57 -27.69 -39.82 30.07
C CYS A 57 -28.69 -39.85 31.24
N LEU A 58 -28.19 -40.22 32.42
CA LEU A 58 -29.06 -40.28 33.61
C LEU A 58 -29.30 -38.88 34.13
N ASP A 59 -30.54 -38.57 34.50
CA ASP A 59 -31.00 -37.30 35.08
C ASP A 59 -30.13 -36.76 36.23
N GLY A 60 -29.41 -37.62 36.94
CA GLY A 60 -28.52 -37.23 38.03
C GLY A 60 -27.22 -36.57 37.57
N VAL A 61 -26.82 -36.78 36.32
CA VAL A 61 -25.58 -36.24 35.71
C VAL A 61 -25.84 -35.47 34.42
N ASP A 62 -27.04 -35.57 33.88
CA ASP A 62 -27.48 -34.87 32.69
C ASP A 62 -27.80 -33.39 32.98
N ALA A 63 -27.15 -32.51 32.23
CA ALA A 63 -27.39 -31.07 32.26
C ALA A 63 -28.76 -30.68 31.63
N PHE A 64 -29.29 -31.50 30.73
CA PHE A 64 -30.49 -31.23 29.91
C PHE A 64 -31.50 -32.38 29.91
N LYS A 65 -32.00 -32.74 31.09
CA LYS A 65 -32.92 -33.87 31.36
C LYS A 65 -34.16 -34.00 30.45
N ASP A 66 -34.57 -32.92 29.79
CA ASP A 66 -35.75 -32.89 28.91
C ASP A 66 -35.40 -32.78 27.42
N ASN A 67 -34.12 -32.85 27.05
CA ASN A 67 -33.63 -32.69 25.70
C ASN A 67 -32.68 -33.82 25.29
N ALA A 68 -33.24 -34.82 24.62
CA ALA A 68 -32.54 -36.03 24.22
C ALA A 68 -31.39 -35.87 23.18
N LEU A 69 -31.02 -34.62 22.87
CA LEU A 69 -29.90 -34.29 22.00
C LEU A 69 -28.71 -33.70 22.77
N GLU A 70 -28.83 -33.41 24.06
CA GLU A 70 -27.82 -32.76 24.87
C GLU A 70 -27.66 -33.46 26.21
N CYS A 71 -26.43 -33.52 26.71
CA CYS A 71 -26.14 -34.19 27.98
C CYS A 71 -25.11 -33.45 28.85
N LEU A 72 -24.20 -32.70 28.20
CA LEU A 72 -23.14 -31.94 28.86
C LEU A 72 -23.30 -30.45 28.54
N ASP A 73 -22.88 -29.64 29.51
CA ASP A 73 -22.76 -28.17 29.46
C ASP A 73 -21.42 -27.85 30.15
N THR A 74 -20.33 -27.80 29.38
CA THR A 74 -18.97 -27.73 29.92
C THR A 74 -18.67 -26.37 30.55
N ASP A 75 -19.15 -25.28 29.94
CA ASP A 75 -18.91 -23.91 30.41
C ASP A 75 -20.05 -23.36 31.31
N GLY A 76 -21.21 -24.02 31.32
CA GLY A 76 -22.34 -23.67 32.17
C GLY A 76 -23.19 -22.52 31.63
N ASP A 77 -23.16 -22.24 30.32
CA ASP A 77 -23.92 -21.14 29.71
C ASP A 77 -25.40 -21.48 29.43
N GLY A 78 -25.75 -22.77 29.55
CA GLY A 78 -27.08 -23.30 29.32
C GLY A 78 -27.36 -23.71 27.87
N ILE A 79 -26.36 -23.75 27.01
CA ILE A 79 -26.35 -24.39 25.69
C ILE A 79 -25.57 -25.69 25.84
N GLY A 80 -26.12 -26.79 25.33
CA GLY A 80 -25.44 -28.08 25.43
C GLY A 80 -24.31 -28.21 24.42
N ASN A 81 -23.29 -28.98 24.76
CA ASN A 81 -22.09 -29.14 23.95
C ASN A 81 -22.33 -29.59 22.49
N ASN A 82 -23.45 -30.26 22.18
CA ASN A 82 -23.72 -30.63 20.79
C ASN A 82 -24.28 -29.45 19.97
N ALA A 83 -24.83 -28.43 20.63
CA ALA A 83 -25.38 -27.21 20.04
C ALA A 83 -24.43 -26.01 20.17
N ASP A 84 -23.59 -26.00 21.19
CA ASP A 84 -22.54 -25.00 21.37
C ASP A 84 -21.44 -25.18 20.32
N ALA A 85 -20.76 -24.09 20.00
CA ALA A 85 -19.64 -24.08 19.06
C ALA A 85 -18.31 -23.72 19.75
N ASP A 86 -18.34 -23.43 21.05
CA ASP A 86 -17.22 -23.06 21.92
C ASP A 86 -17.48 -23.64 23.33
N ASP A 87 -17.34 -24.96 23.44
CA ASP A 87 -17.77 -25.77 24.60
C ASP A 87 -17.14 -25.34 25.95
N ASP A 88 -15.99 -24.66 25.94
CA ASP A 88 -15.29 -24.21 27.16
C ASP A 88 -15.18 -22.69 27.31
N ASN A 89 -15.73 -21.94 26.35
CA ASN A 89 -15.86 -20.48 26.33
C ASN A 89 -14.51 -19.75 26.45
N ASP A 90 -13.48 -20.29 25.80
CA ASP A 90 -12.13 -19.72 25.78
C ASP A 90 -11.86 -18.76 24.59
N GLU A 91 -12.93 -18.42 23.86
CA GLU A 91 -12.98 -17.62 22.64
C GLU A 91 -12.50 -18.35 21.37
N TRP A 92 -12.22 -19.65 21.44
CA TRP A 92 -11.91 -20.49 20.29
C TRP A 92 -13.02 -21.49 20.01
N THR A 93 -13.49 -21.53 18.76
CA THR A 93 -14.51 -22.52 18.41
C THR A 93 -13.93 -23.94 18.40
N ASP A 94 -14.71 -24.95 18.78
CA ASP A 94 -14.27 -26.36 18.80
C ASP A 94 -13.72 -26.79 17.43
N ALA A 95 -14.30 -26.26 16.35
CA ALA A 95 -13.87 -26.57 14.97
C ALA A 95 -12.46 -26.05 14.64
N ASP A 96 -12.01 -24.98 15.30
CA ASP A 96 -10.67 -24.42 15.16
C ASP A 96 -9.68 -25.14 16.08
N GLU A 97 -10.13 -25.53 17.27
CA GLU A 97 -9.34 -26.32 18.21
C GLU A 97 -9.08 -27.75 17.74
N ILE A 98 -10.10 -28.45 17.24
CA ILE A 98 -9.96 -29.76 16.59
C ILE A 98 -8.96 -29.67 15.43
N ARG A 99 -8.94 -28.54 14.70
CA ARG A 99 -7.98 -28.32 13.62
C ARG A 99 -6.57 -28.05 14.13
N ALA A 100 -6.45 -27.37 15.27
CA ALA A 100 -5.20 -27.11 15.97
C ALA A 100 -4.70 -28.30 16.81
N ASN A 101 -5.51 -29.36 16.92
CA ASN A 101 -5.27 -30.52 17.78
C ASN A 101 -5.16 -30.12 19.26
N THR A 102 -6.04 -29.20 19.68
CA THR A 102 -6.28 -28.84 21.08
C THR A 102 -7.58 -29.45 21.59
N ASP A 103 -7.96 -29.20 22.84
CA ASP A 103 -9.03 -29.90 23.55
C ASP A 103 -10.20 -28.95 23.81
N PRO A 104 -11.34 -29.07 23.10
CA PRO A 104 -12.45 -28.13 23.20
C PRO A 104 -13.20 -28.08 24.53
N LEU A 105 -12.82 -28.94 25.47
CA LEU A 105 -13.44 -29.02 26.78
C LEU A 105 -12.52 -28.46 27.88
N ASP A 106 -11.33 -27.95 27.53
CA ASP A 106 -10.36 -27.42 28.48
C ASP A 106 -9.94 -26.00 28.07
N PRO A 107 -10.38 -24.96 28.81
CA PRO A 107 -10.15 -23.56 28.44
C PRO A 107 -8.68 -23.12 28.55
N ASN A 108 -7.79 -24.04 28.95
CA ASN A 108 -6.34 -23.84 28.94
C ASN A 108 -5.67 -24.43 27.69
N SER A 109 -6.42 -25.13 26.86
CA SER A 109 -5.97 -25.84 25.67
C SER A 109 -6.24 -24.99 24.42
N THR A 110 -5.64 -23.80 24.36
CA THR A 110 -5.88 -22.91 23.22
C THR A 110 -4.95 -23.21 22.04
N PRO A 111 -5.41 -23.01 20.79
CA PRO A 111 -4.56 -22.99 19.61
C PRO A 111 -3.45 -21.95 19.77
N VAL A 112 -2.19 -22.39 19.83
CA VAL A 112 -1.07 -21.43 19.87
C VAL A 112 -0.90 -20.77 18.50
N ASP A 113 -1.18 -19.46 18.42
CA ASP A 113 -0.87 -18.71 17.22
C ASP A 113 0.65 -18.72 17.00
N SER A 114 1.03 -18.84 15.73
CA SER A 114 2.42 -19.00 15.35
C SER A 114 3.24 -17.78 15.80
N PHE A 115 3.94 -17.95 16.91
CA PHE A 115 4.87 -17.03 17.58
C PHE A 115 4.31 -15.65 17.99
N GLU A 116 3.68 -15.61 19.17
CA GLU A 116 3.38 -14.39 19.91
C GLU A 116 4.36 -14.22 21.09
N ILE A 117 4.97 -13.05 21.21
CA ILE A 117 5.75 -12.67 22.41
C ILE A 117 4.85 -11.78 23.27
N GLN A 118 4.38 -12.31 24.40
CA GLN A 118 3.62 -11.53 25.37
C GLN A 118 4.55 -10.71 26.28
N ILE A 119 4.30 -9.41 26.37
CA ILE A 119 4.94 -8.51 27.33
C ILE A 119 3.83 -7.86 28.17
N GLY A 120 3.53 -8.45 29.32
CA GLY A 120 2.36 -8.06 30.13
C GLY A 120 1.06 -8.48 29.45
N ASN A 121 0.12 -7.55 29.28
CA ASN A 121 -1.16 -7.80 28.60
C ASN A 121 -1.13 -7.45 27.09
N ILE A 122 0.05 -7.29 26.50
CA ILE A 122 0.19 -6.96 25.08
C ILE A 122 0.87 -8.13 24.37
N GLY A 123 0.17 -8.70 23.40
CA GLY A 123 0.69 -9.71 22.48
C GLY A 123 1.39 -9.07 21.30
N LEU A 124 2.70 -9.32 21.15
CA LEU A 124 3.45 -8.92 19.96
C LEU A 124 3.57 -10.11 19.02
N GLY A 125 2.76 -10.10 17.97
CA GLY A 125 2.84 -11.09 16.92
C GLY A 125 4.02 -10.87 15.97
N ALA A 126 4.22 -11.87 15.12
CA ALA A 126 5.13 -11.87 13.98
C ALA A 126 5.27 -10.56 13.21
N TRP A 127 4.13 -10.10 12.71
CA TRP A 127 4.05 -8.96 11.81
C TRP A 127 4.29 -7.64 12.54
N ASP A 128 3.91 -7.55 13.81
CA ASP A 128 4.21 -6.39 14.63
C ASP A 128 5.72 -6.28 14.89
N LEU A 129 6.37 -7.39 15.22
CA LEU A 129 7.82 -7.41 15.43
C LEU A 129 8.59 -7.03 14.16
N ILE A 130 8.18 -7.54 12.99
CA ILE A 130 8.72 -7.13 11.69
C ILE A 130 8.46 -5.65 11.42
N GLY A 131 7.27 -5.15 11.77
CA GLY A 131 6.90 -3.75 11.66
C GLY A 131 7.80 -2.84 12.52
N ILE A 132 8.05 -3.21 13.77
CA ILE A 132 8.86 -2.44 14.72
C ILE A 132 10.35 -2.47 14.31
N PHE A 133 10.91 -3.65 14.02
CA PHE A 133 12.34 -3.77 13.75
C PHE A 133 12.73 -3.46 12.30
N GLY A 134 11.86 -3.74 11.33
CA GLY A 134 12.10 -3.46 9.91
C GLY A 134 11.39 -2.19 9.46
N GLY A 135 10.07 -2.14 9.67
CA GLY A 135 9.21 -1.06 9.18
C GLY A 135 9.57 0.32 9.72
N VAL A 136 9.65 0.48 11.04
CA VAL A 136 9.90 1.79 11.69
C VAL A 136 11.26 2.39 11.27
N PRO A 137 12.39 1.66 11.31
CA PRO A 137 13.67 2.21 10.84
C PRO A 137 13.65 2.56 9.35
N ILE A 138 13.02 1.75 8.51
CA ILE A 138 12.93 2.03 7.06
C ILE A 138 12.07 3.27 6.80
N PHE A 139 10.91 3.40 7.48
CA PHE A 139 10.06 4.58 7.37
C PHE A 139 10.77 5.84 7.86
N ALA A 140 11.44 5.77 9.01
CA ALA A 140 12.25 6.86 9.53
C ALA A 140 13.37 7.25 8.56
N TRP A 141 14.05 6.26 7.95
CA TRP A 141 15.09 6.50 6.94
C TRP A 141 14.54 7.18 5.70
N ILE A 142 13.40 6.71 5.17
CA ILE A 142 12.76 7.31 4.00
C ILE A 142 12.30 8.74 4.32
N ALA A 143 11.66 8.97 5.47
CA ALA A 143 11.24 10.29 5.92
C ALA A 143 12.42 11.25 6.07
N PHE A 144 13.51 10.78 6.69
CA PHE A 144 14.77 11.52 6.78
C PHE A 144 15.35 11.84 5.40
N GLY A 145 15.29 10.90 4.46
CA GLY A 145 15.66 11.10 3.07
C GLY A 145 14.84 12.23 2.44
N PHE A 146 13.51 12.23 2.58
CA PHE A 146 12.65 13.29 2.06
C PHE A 146 12.96 14.68 2.65
N VAL A 147 13.13 14.76 3.97
CA VAL A 147 13.40 16.03 4.66
C VAL A 147 14.77 16.58 4.27
N THR A 148 15.78 15.72 4.14
CA THR A 148 17.17 16.15 3.85
C THR A 148 17.49 16.21 2.36
N ARG A 149 16.59 15.79 1.47
CA ARG A 149 16.83 15.70 0.02
C ARG A 149 17.30 17.03 -0.59
N ASN A 150 16.59 18.12 -0.30
CA ASN A 150 16.88 19.42 -0.92
C ASN A 150 18.19 20.01 -0.41
N SER A 151 18.46 19.93 0.89
CA SER A 151 19.70 20.45 1.48
C SER A 151 20.92 19.64 1.03
N ARG A 152 20.80 18.32 0.90
CA ARG A 152 21.88 17.47 0.35
C ARG A 152 22.16 17.79 -1.11
N CYS A 153 21.12 17.95 -1.94
CA CYS A 153 21.30 18.30 -3.35
C CYS A 153 22.07 19.62 -3.50
N ALA A 154 21.67 20.66 -2.76
CA ALA A 154 22.35 21.95 -2.77
C ALA A 154 23.83 21.84 -2.37
N ARG A 155 24.16 21.02 -1.36
CA ARG A 155 25.55 20.77 -0.95
C ARG A 155 26.38 20.07 -2.02
N TYR A 156 25.78 19.16 -2.80
CA TYR A 156 26.48 18.51 -3.91
C TYR A 156 26.67 19.46 -5.09
N GLU A 157 25.68 20.33 -5.38
CA GLU A 157 25.82 21.39 -6.37
C GLU A 157 26.97 22.34 -6.01
N GLU A 158 27.09 22.73 -4.73
CA GLU A 158 28.20 23.55 -4.23
C GLU A 158 29.55 22.83 -4.39
N GLN A 159 29.66 21.57 -3.94
CA GLN A 159 30.89 20.78 -4.09
C GLN A 159 31.33 20.58 -5.54
N LEU A 160 30.38 20.43 -6.47
CA LEU A 160 30.69 20.34 -7.89
C LEU A 160 31.27 21.66 -8.41
N ASN A 161 30.68 22.80 -8.04
CA ASN A 161 31.16 24.11 -8.48
C ASN A 161 32.51 24.51 -7.85
N GLU A 162 32.84 23.99 -6.66
CA GLU A 162 34.11 24.25 -5.97
C GLU A 162 35.26 23.32 -6.40
N ALA A 163 34.96 22.22 -7.10
CA ALA A 163 35.97 21.30 -7.61
C ALA A 163 36.89 22.02 -8.61
N ASN A 164 38.19 21.76 -8.54
CA ASN A 164 39.21 22.37 -9.42
C ASN A 164 39.85 21.37 -10.37
N SER A 165 39.49 20.09 -10.29
CA SER A 165 40.02 19.03 -11.14
C SER A 165 38.97 17.97 -11.49
N ARG A 166 39.22 17.24 -12.58
CA ARG A 166 38.35 16.15 -13.06
C ARG A 166 38.20 15.03 -12.02
N GLU A 167 39.31 14.69 -11.34
CA GLU A 167 39.34 13.70 -10.26
C GLU A 167 38.44 14.11 -9.07
N GLU A 168 38.44 15.40 -8.69
CA GLU A 168 37.56 15.91 -7.64
C GLU A 168 36.09 15.84 -8.03
N LEU A 169 35.75 16.14 -9.29
CA LEU A 169 34.39 15.99 -9.81
C LEU A 169 33.90 14.54 -9.72
N GLU A 170 34.73 13.57 -10.10
CA GLU A 170 34.39 12.15 -10.02
C GLU A 170 34.17 11.69 -8.57
N GLN A 171 34.98 12.17 -7.64
CA GLN A 171 34.79 11.86 -6.21
C GLN A 171 33.47 12.41 -5.68
N VAL A 172 33.07 13.62 -6.10
CA VAL A 172 31.75 14.17 -5.75
C VAL A 172 30.63 13.38 -6.42
N ALA A 173 30.83 12.94 -7.67
CA ALA A 173 29.90 12.07 -8.40
C ALA A 173 29.59 10.78 -7.65
N LEU A 174 30.62 10.03 -7.26
CA LEU A 174 30.47 8.79 -6.51
C LEU A 174 29.69 8.99 -5.20
N ARG A 175 29.88 10.12 -4.51
CA ARG A 175 29.18 10.43 -3.25
C ARG A 175 27.69 10.67 -3.45
N TRP A 176 27.29 11.41 -4.49
CA TRP A 176 25.88 11.68 -4.72
C TRP A 176 25.17 10.50 -5.41
N GLU A 177 25.88 9.71 -6.23
CA GLU A 177 25.38 8.43 -6.76
C GLU A 177 25.08 7.43 -5.63
N TYR A 178 25.99 7.27 -4.67
CA TYR A 178 25.76 6.44 -3.48
C TYR A 178 24.54 6.92 -2.68
N SER A 179 24.38 8.24 -2.56
CA SER A 179 23.21 8.84 -1.91
C SER A 179 21.91 8.60 -2.70
N LEU A 180 21.99 8.44 -4.02
CA LEU A 180 20.85 8.07 -4.86
C LEU A 180 20.48 6.59 -4.68
N MET A 181 21.47 5.70 -4.57
CA MET A 181 21.26 4.28 -4.24
C MET A 181 20.60 4.08 -2.88
N LEU A 182 21.01 4.84 -1.87
CA LEU A 182 20.40 4.83 -0.53
C LEU A 182 19.05 5.57 -0.44
N ARG A 183 18.53 6.05 -1.58
CA ARG A 183 17.25 6.77 -1.69
C ARG A 183 17.20 8.09 -0.89
N LEU A 184 18.37 8.65 -0.55
CA LEU A 184 18.50 9.97 0.07
C LEU A 184 18.30 11.10 -0.95
N LEU A 185 18.71 10.87 -2.21
CA LEU A 185 18.41 11.73 -3.34
C LEU A 185 17.25 11.16 -4.17
N GLY A 186 16.65 12.02 -5.00
CA GLY A 186 15.61 11.62 -5.95
C GLY A 186 16.16 11.53 -7.36
N PRO A 187 15.55 10.72 -8.24
CA PRO A 187 15.98 10.59 -9.63
C PRO A 187 16.10 11.95 -10.33
N HIS A 188 15.13 12.84 -10.13
CA HIS A 188 15.17 14.19 -10.70
C HIS A 188 16.37 15.02 -10.21
N GLN A 189 16.74 14.90 -8.93
CA GLN A 189 17.89 15.60 -8.38
C GLN A 189 19.20 14.99 -8.90
N GLY A 190 19.25 13.67 -9.05
CA GLY A 190 20.38 12.98 -9.69
C GLY A 190 20.60 13.44 -11.13
N ILE A 191 19.55 13.54 -11.94
CA ILE A 191 19.65 14.05 -13.32
C ILE A 191 20.19 15.49 -13.34
N ARG A 192 19.74 16.32 -12.40
CA ARG A 192 20.22 17.71 -12.28
C ARG A 192 21.72 17.77 -11.94
N LEU A 193 22.17 16.95 -10.99
CA LEU A 193 23.58 16.85 -10.61
C LEU A 193 24.44 16.30 -11.75
N GLU A 194 23.95 15.29 -12.48
CA GLU A 194 24.69 14.71 -13.61
C GLU A 194 24.85 15.71 -14.76
N ARG A 195 23.82 16.53 -15.03
CA ARG A 195 23.95 17.63 -15.99
C ARG A 195 25.04 18.61 -15.57
N LEU A 196 25.00 19.06 -14.31
CA LEU A 196 25.98 20.02 -13.80
C LEU A 196 27.40 19.45 -13.86
N ARG A 197 27.56 18.17 -13.48
CA ARG A 197 28.83 17.45 -13.59
C ARG A 197 29.34 17.45 -15.04
N SER A 198 28.51 17.05 -16.00
CA SER A 198 28.88 17.02 -17.43
C SER A 198 29.31 18.41 -17.94
N GLU A 199 28.59 19.47 -17.57
CA GLU A 199 28.94 20.84 -17.98
C GLU A 199 30.27 21.31 -17.39
N LEU A 200 30.61 20.88 -16.17
CA LEU A 200 31.90 21.18 -15.55
C LEU A 200 33.02 20.34 -16.16
N ASP A 201 32.75 19.08 -16.47
CA ASP A 201 33.68 18.18 -17.14
C ASP A 201 34.14 18.74 -18.49
N ASP A 202 33.19 19.21 -19.31
CA ASP A 202 33.46 19.87 -20.60
C ASP A 202 34.33 21.13 -20.42
N LYS A 203 34.15 21.90 -19.33
CA LYS A 203 34.95 23.10 -19.06
C LYS A 203 36.39 22.75 -18.69
N PHE A 204 36.61 21.72 -17.89
CA PHE A 204 37.95 21.26 -17.56
C PHE A 204 38.68 20.74 -18.79
N GLU A 205 38.01 19.96 -19.63
CA GLU A 205 38.59 19.46 -20.89
C GLU A 205 38.97 20.61 -21.83
N ASN A 206 38.09 21.61 -22.00
CA ASN A 206 38.40 22.79 -22.80
C ASN A 206 39.57 23.61 -22.21
N ALA A 207 39.64 23.75 -20.89
CA ALA A 207 40.74 24.46 -20.22
C ALA A 207 42.09 23.72 -20.39
N GLU A 208 42.09 22.39 -20.27
CA GLU A 208 43.27 21.54 -20.53
C GLU A 208 43.74 21.66 -21.99
N LEU A 209 42.81 21.66 -22.96
CA LEU A 209 43.13 21.84 -24.38
C LEU A 209 43.72 23.23 -24.68
N LEU A 210 43.21 24.29 -24.05
CA LEU A 210 43.76 25.64 -24.21
C LEU A 210 45.18 25.75 -23.64
N MET A 211 45.43 25.20 -22.45
CA MET A 211 46.77 25.16 -21.86
C MET A 211 47.73 24.34 -22.72
N ALA A 212 47.30 23.19 -23.25
CA ALA A 212 48.10 22.37 -24.14
C ALA A 212 48.46 23.07 -25.46
N ASN A 213 47.54 23.89 -26.01
CA ASN A 213 47.80 24.68 -27.21
C ASN A 213 48.75 25.87 -26.94
N GLU A 214 48.69 26.49 -25.76
CA GLU A 214 49.63 27.56 -25.37
C GLU A 214 51.06 27.04 -25.09
N GLU A 215 51.22 25.79 -24.66
CA GLU A 215 52.54 25.18 -24.41
C GLU A 215 53.29 24.73 -25.68
N ILE A 216 52.64 24.75 -26.87
CA ILE A 216 53.29 24.45 -28.16
C ILE A 216 53.71 25.76 -28.85
N GLU A 217 54.76 26.41 -28.35
CA GLU A 217 55.62 27.23 -29.21
C GLU A 217 56.97 26.54 -29.43
N PRO A 218 57.22 26.02 -30.64
CA PRO A 218 58.55 25.99 -31.19
C PRO A 218 58.64 26.84 -32.46
N MET A 219 59.41 27.93 -32.33
CA MET A 219 60.20 28.62 -33.35
C MET A 219 60.53 27.76 -34.59
N THR A 220 60.10 28.18 -35.79
CA THR A 220 60.94 28.54 -36.97
C THR A 220 60.07 28.92 -38.17
N GLU A 221 60.48 29.97 -38.89
CA GLU A 221 60.09 30.30 -40.26
C GLU A 221 59.96 29.07 -41.16
N ILE A 222 58.91 29.00 -41.97
CA ILE A 222 58.90 28.56 -43.38
C ILE A 222 57.55 28.97 -44.03
N GLU A 223 57.65 29.35 -45.30
CA GLU A 223 56.68 30.01 -46.17
C GLU A 223 55.34 29.30 -46.41
N GLN A 224 54.35 30.14 -46.74
CA GLN A 224 52.96 29.85 -47.04
C GLN A 224 52.72 28.90 -48.25
N ALA A 225 51.73 28.02 -48.12
CA ALA A 225 50.78 27.69 -49.18
C ALA A 225 49.41 27.32 -48.54
N PRO A 226 48.27 27.69 -49.15
CA PRO A 226 47.00 27.88 -48.44
C PRO A 226 46.29 26.56 -48.14
N ILE A 227 45.81 26.45 -46.90
CA ILE A 227 44.93 25.39 -46.43
C ILE A 227 43.51 25.67 -46.93
N VAL A 228 42.88 24.61 -47.43
CA VAL A 228 41.48 24.53 -47.83
C VAL A 228 40.58 25.12 -46.75
N GLU A 229 39.88 26.16 -47.16
CA GLU A 229 38.96 27.00 -46.41
C GLU A 229 37.77 26.17 -45.90
N ALA A 230 37.76 25.87 -44.60
CA ALA A 230 36.54 25.47 -43.90
C ALA A 230 35.78 26.75 -43.55
N GLU A 231 35.07 27.26 -44.55
CA GLU A 231 33.79 27.96 -44.49
C GLU A 231 33.44 28.62 -43.13
N LEU A 232 34.15 29.72 -42.82
CA LEU A 232 33.56 30.80 -42.04
C LEU A 232 32.43 31.38 -42.90
N LYS A 233 31.19 31.15 -42.48
CA LYS A 233 30.02 31.79 -43.07
C LYS A 233 29.96 33.26 -42.62
N ASP A 234 30.93 34.06 -43.07
CA ASP A 234 30.76 35.50 -43.19
C ASP A 234 30.05 35.74 -44.51
N VAL A 235 28.76 36.11 -44.42
CA VAL A 235 27.96 36.49 -45.58
C VAL A 235 28.41 37.89 -45.99
N PRO A 236 28.96 38.10 -47.20
CA PRO A 236 29.10 39.43 -47.75
C PRO A 236 27.70 40.02 -48.04
N GLU A 237 27.53 41.27 -47.64
CA GLU A 237 26.39 42.15 -47.92
C GLU A 237 26.01 42.05 -49.40
N ILE A 238 24.86 41.43 -49.67
CA ILE A 238 24.27 41.36 -51.01
C ILE A 238 23.37 42.59 -51.13
N ASP A 239 23.66 43.46 -52.11
CA ASP A 239 22.84 44.60 -52.48
C ASP A 239 21.35 44.22 -52.49
N ALA A 240 20.60 44.77 -51.53
CA ALA A 240 19.18 44.54 -51.43
C ALA A 240 18.47 45.19 -52.62
N ILE A 241 18.07 44.38 -53.59
CA ILE A 241 17.05 44.78 -54.56
C ILE A 241 15.78 45.11 -53.76
N PRO A 242 15.10 46.23 -54.01
CA PRO A 242 13.86 46.55 -53.31
C PRO A 242 12.80 45.46 -53.55
N SER A 243 12.07 45.09 -52.49
CA SER A 243 10.98 44.10 -52.57
C SER A 243 9.86 44.57 -53.50
N SER A 244 9.16 43.64 -54.18
CA SER A 244 8.03 43.92 -55.08
C SER A 244 6.89 44.71 -54.41
N ASP A 245 6.77 44.60 -53.09
CA ASP A 245 5.71 45.24 -52.29
C ASP A 245 6.08 46.66 -51.83
N THR A 246 7.29 47.14 -52.17
CA THR A 246 7.74 48.49 -51.78
C THR A 246 6.94 49.55 -52.56
N PRO A 247 6.33 50.56 -51.90
CA PRO A 247 5.56 51.61 -52.57
C PRO A 247 6.48 52.53 -53.38
N ALA A 248 6.00 52.98 -54.55
CA ALA A 248 6.74 53.92 -55.41
C ALA A 248 6.69 55.34 -54.84
N ASP A 249 7.78 56.11 -55.02
CA ASP A 249 7.85 57.50 -54.57
C ASP A 249 7.16 58.45 -55.55
N GLN A 250 7.27 58.19 -56.87
CA GLN A 250 6.68 59.01 -57.93
C GLN A 250 6.24 58.15 -59.13
N THR A 251 5.27 58.63 -59.90
CA THR A 251 4.81 58.02 -61.15
C THR A 251 4.77 59.09 -62.24
N ASP A 252 5.29 58.79 -63.43
CA ASP A 252 5.34 59.72 -64.56
C ASP A 252 4.08 59.64 -65.46
N GLU A 253 3.92 60.62 -66.35
CA GLU A 253 2.79 60.68 -67.32
C GLU A 253 2.85 59.56 -68.37
N HIS A 254 3.95 58.82 -68.43
CA HIS A 254 4.15 57.69 -69.34
C HIS A 254 3.88 56.32 -68.69
N GLY A 255 3.47 56.30 -67.41
CA GLY A 255 3.00 55.11 -66.71
C GLY A 255 4.08 54.29 -66.02
N TYR A 256 5.29 54.83 -65.84
CA TYR A 256 6.35 54.21 -65.05
C TYR A 256 6.33 54.71 -63.60
N SER A 257 6.54 53.78 -62.68
CA SER A 257 6.66 54.04 -61.24
C SER A 257 8.13 53.99 -60.83
N TRP A 258 8.59 54.95 -60.04
CA TRP A 258 9.99 55.16 -59.68
C TRP A 258 10.23 55.06 -58.16
N LEU A 259 11.39 54.52 -57.78
CA LEU A 259 11.82 54.31 -56.38
C LEU A 259 13.32 54.60 -56.24
N ASN A 260 13.73 55.38 -55.22
CA ASN A 260 15.14 55.55 -54.87
C ASN A 260 15.49 54.69 -53.66
N TYR A 261 16.34 53.68 -53.83
CA TYR A 261 16.74 52.76 -52.77
C TYR A 261 18.26 52.61 -52.73
N ASN A 262 18.84 52.78 -51.53
CA ASN A 262 20.30 52.77 -51.29
C ASN A 262 21.11 53.65 -52.26
N GLY A 263 20.57 54.83 -52.63
CA GLY A 263 21.25 55.79 -53.50
C GLY A 263 21.24 55.47 -54.99
N GLN A 264 20.48 54.45 -55.41
CA GLN A 264 20.27 54.08 -56.82
C GLN A 264 18.79 54.22 -57.19
N ASN A 265 18.51 54.66 -58.42
CA ASN A 265 17.16 54.80 -58.93
C ASN A 265 16.68 53.47 -59.54
N TRP A 266 15.44 53.10 -59.26
CA TRP A 266 14.76 51.92 -59.77
C TRP A 266 13.41 52.32 -60.37
N TYR A 267 12.95 51.61 -61.40
CA TYR A 267 11.66 51.84 -62.04
C TYR A 267 10.94 50.53 -62.37
N ARG A 268 9.62 50.59 -62.51
CA ARG A 268 8.77 49.49 -63.01
C ARG A 268 7.57 50.00 -63.80
N THR A 269 7.02 49.16 -64.66
CA THR A 269 5.76 49.42 -65.38
C THR A 269 4.55 48.94 -64.57
N ALA A 270 3.33 49.31 -64.96
CA ALA A 270 2.11 48.82 -64.31
C ALA A 270 1.87 47.30 -64.49
N GLU A 271 2.55 46.66 -65.44
CA GLU A 271 2.38 45.23 -65.75
C GLU A 271 3.47 44.35 -65.10
N ASP A 272 4.60 44.95 -64.68
CA ASP A 272 5.72 44.24 -64.07
C ASP A 272 5.66 44.21 -62.55
N THR A 273 5.97 43.05 -61.97
CA THR A 273 5.99 42.85 -60.51
C THR A 273 7.35 43.16 -59.88
N GLU A 274 8.42 43.19 -60.67
CA GLU A 274 9.80 43.37 -60.19
C GLU A 274 10.35 44.78 -60.49
N TRP A 275 11.22 45.28 -59.62
CA TRP A 275 11.88 46.59 -59.78
C TRP A 275 13.13 46.45 -60.64
N THR A 276 13.28 47.33 -61.64
CA THR A 276 14.45 47.35 -62.54
C THR A 276 15.34 48.55 -62.23
N LYS A 277 16.65 48.34 -62.12
CA LYS A 277 17.61 49.42 -61.83
C LYS A 277 17.72 50.36 -63.03
N HIS A 278 17.59 51.65 -62.80
CA HIS A 278 17.87 52.68 -63.78
C HIS A 278 19.34 53.09 -63.69
N GLU A 279 20.14 52.69 -64.68
CA GLU A 279 21.52 53.15 -64.81
C GLU A 279 21.53 54.44 -65.67
N GLU A 280 21.95 55.56 -65.07
CA GLU A 280 22.19 56.84 -65.78
C GLU A 280 23.52 56.83 -66.55
#